data_AF-A0A920PCA1-F1
#
_entry.id   AF-A0A920PCA1-F1
#
_cell.length_a   1.000
_cell.length_b   1.000
_cell.length_c   1.000
_cell.angle_alpha   90.00
_cell.angle_beta   90.00
_cell.angle_gamma   90.00
#
_symmetry.space_group_name_H-M   'P 1'
#
loop_
_entity.id
_entity.type
_entity.pdbx_description
1 polymer ?
#
loop_
_entity_poly.entity_id
_entity_poly.type
_entity_poly.pdbx_seq_one_letter_code
_entity_poly.pdbx_strand_id
1 'polypeptide(L)'
;MARDIDFLAKAAKDKSLTVPLLQSVRASNDEHKKWVQRKLFEKFSTLTKLSVAIWGLTYKPETSTLRRSLAVELCDWLICEGANVHVYDPAVKKLPSRWDEKIDRFDNALEVLDKNKSFGYWN
;
A
#
# COMPACT_ATOMS: atom_id res chain seq x y z
N MET A 1 -13.61 10.81 -4.47
CA MET A 1 -13.20 10.39 -5.82
C MET A 1 -13.53 8.92 -6.09
N ALA A 2 -12.78 7.92 -5.60
CA ALA A 2 -13.11 6.50 -5.89
C ALA A 2 -14.54 6.09 -5.48
N ARG A 3 -15.01 6.55 -4.32
CA ARG A 3 -16.38 6.33 -3.83
C ARG A 3 -17.45 6.86 -4.81
N ASP A 4 -17.21 8.03 -5.40
CA ASP A 4 -18.19 8.71 -6.24
C ASP A 4 -18.26 8.03 -7.60
N ILE A 5 -17.13 7.54 -8.12
CA ILE A 5 -17.07 6.70 -9.33
C ILE A 5 -17.84 5.39 -9.11
N ASP A 6 -17.66 4.74 -7.96
CA ASP A 6 -18.40 3.51 -7.61
C ASP A 6 -19.91 3.75 -7.54
N PHE A 7 -20.31 4.85 -6.89
CA PHE A 7 -21.71 5.24 -6.76
C PHE A 7 -22.34 5.53 -8.13
N LEU A 8 -21.66 6.32 -8.98
CA LEU A 8 -22.15 6.65 -10.32
C LEU A 8 -22.21 5.42 -11.22
N ALA A 9 -21.23 4.53 -11.15
CA ALA A 9 -21.24 3.26 -11.90
C ALA A 9 -22.40 2.35 -11.45
N LYS A 10 -22.70 2.29 -10.14
CA LYS A 10 -23.85 1.56 -9.60
C LYS A 10 -25.16 2.17 -10.11
N ALA A 11 -25.33 3.49 -10.00
CA ALA A 11 -26.53 4.19 -10.45
C ALA A 11 -26.76 4.03 -11.97
N ALA A 12 -25.69 4.02 -12.78
CA ALA A 12 -25.77 3.76 -14.21
C ALA A 12 -26.23 2.32 -14.49
N LYS A 13 -25.69 1.33 -13.77
CA LYS A 13 -26.10 -0.07 -13.88
C LYS A 13 -27.57 -0.28 -13.53
N ASP A 14 -28.06 0.36 -12.46
CA ASP A 14 -29.46 0.28 -12.04
C ASP A 14 -30.41 0.88 -13.08
N LYS A 15 -29.91 1.81 -13.91
CA LYS A 15 -30.63 2.40 -15.05
C LYS A 15 -30.34 1.72 -16.39
N SER A 16 -29.61 0.60 -16.40
CA SER A 16 -29.16 -0.08 -17.63
C SER A 16 -28.39 0.81 -18.60
N LEU A 17 -27.66 1.80 -18.07
CA LEU A 17 -26.82 2.72 -18.84
C LEU A 17 -25.37 2.23 -18.85
N THR A 18 -24.78 2.15 -20.03
CA THR A 18 -23.36 1.87 -20.19
C THR A 18 -22.54 3.14 -19.97
N VAL A 19 -21.54 3.09 -19.09
CA VAL A 19 -20.64 4.23 -18.77
C VAL A 19 -19.17 3.85 -18.99
N PRO A 20 -18.72 3.69 -20.24
CA PRO A 20 -17.40 3.15 -20.56
C PRO A 20 -16.25 3.94 -19.92
N LEU A 21 -16.35 5.27 -19.89
CA LEU A 21 -15.32 6.14 -19.33
C LEU A 21 -15.11 5.88 -17.82
N LEU A 22 -16.19 5.80 -17.05
CA LEU A 22 -16.12 5.56 -15.61
C LEU A 22 -15.55 4.17 -15.30
N GLN A 23 -15.89 3.17 -16.11
CA GLN A 23 -15.34 1.83 -16.02
C GLN A 23 -13.83 1.82 -16.31
N SER A 24 -13.39 2.51 -17.35
CA SER A 24 -11.98 2.63 -17.72
C SER A 24 -11.15 3.34 -16.65
N VAL A 25 -11.67 4.41 -16.03
CA VAL A 25 -10.98 5.10 -14.93
C VAL A 25 -10.78 4.17 -13.74
N ARG A 26 -11.81 3.38 -13.38
CA ARG A 26 -11.69 2.39 -12.30
C ARG A 26 -10.64 1.32 -12.62
N ALA A 27 -10.71 0.76 -13.82
CA ALA A 27 -9.75 -0.27 -14.27
C ALA A 27 -8.31 0.27 -14.26
N SER A 28 -8.09 1.49 -14.78
CA SER A 28 -6.78 2.13 -14.76
C SER A 28 -6.28 2.36 -13.33
N ASN A 29 -7.15 2.80 -12.42
CA ASN A 29 -6.77 3.01 -11.02
C ASN A 29 -6.40 1.69 -10.33
N ASP A 30 -7.15 0.61 -10.57
CA ASP A 30 -6.84 -0.72 -10.00
C ASP A 30 -5.52 -1.30 -10.57
N GLU A 31 -5.21 -1.05 -11.84
CA GLU A 31 -3.92 -1.45 -12.43
C GLU A 31 -2.72 -0.62 -11.94
N HIS A 32 -2.95 0.65 -11.59
CA HIS A 32 -1.92 1.48 -10.98
C HIS A 32 -1.50 0.93 -9.61
N LYS A 33 -2.44 0.40 -8.81
CA LYS A 33 -2.11 -0.20 -7.50
C LYS A 33 -1.11 -1.34 -7.62
N LYS A 34 -1.20 -2.13 -8.69
CA LYS A 34 -0.30 -3.26 -8.96
C LYS A 34 1.07 -2.85 -9.50
N TRP A 35 1.27 -1.58 -9.84
CA TRP A 35 2.53 -1.12 -10.44
C TRP A 35 3.73 -1.36 -9.51
N VAL A 36 3.59 -1.08 -8.22
CA VAL A 36 4.67 -1.31 -7.24
C VAL A 36 4.98 -2.81 -7.12
N GLN A 37 3.95 -3.65 -7.09
CA GLN A 37 4.10 -5.10 -7.03
C GLN A 37 4.89 -5.64 -8.23
N ARG A 38 4.54 -5.19 -9.45
CA ARG A 38 5.28 -5.53 -10.67
C ARG A 38 6.73 -5.10 -10.59
N LYS A 39 7.00 -3.87 -10.13
CA LYS A 39 8.37 -3.34 -10.02
C LYS A 39 9.21 -4.11 -9.01
N LEU A 40 8.61 -4.58 -7.92
CA LEU A 40 9.30 -5.43 -6.95
C LEU A 40 9.67 -6.78 -7.56
N PHE A 41 8.76 -7.44 -8.27
CA PHE A 41 9.05 -8.72 -8.92
C PHE A 41 9.97 -8.63 -10.14
N GLU A 42 10.02 -7.48 -10.82
CA GLU A 42 11.03 -7.23 -11.86
C GLU A 42 12.45 -7.18 -11.28
N LYS A 43 12.59 -6.75 -10.00
CA LYS A 43 13.89 -6.55 -9.35
C LYS A 43 14.31 -7.71 -8.44
N PHE A 44 13.35 -8.39 -7.82
CA PHE A 44 13.58 -9.43 -6.84
C PHE A 44 12.82 -10.70 -7.23
N SER A 45 13.50 -11.84 -7.25
CA SER A 45 12.89 -13.14 -7.54
C SER A 45 11.98 -13.65 -6.41
N THR A 46 12.21 -13.19 -5.19
CA THR A 46 11.37 -13.45 -4.02
C THR A 46 11.39 -12.24 -3.08
N LEU A 47 10.29 -12.04 -2.35
CA LEU A 47 10.18 -11.01 -1.32
C LEU A 47 10.28 -11.59 0.09
N THR A 48 10.37 -12.92 0.23
CA THR A 48 10.46 -13.58 1.52
C THR A 48 11.72 -13.14 2.26
N LYS A 49 11.56 -12.66 3.50
CA LYS A 49 12.60 -12.07 4.36
C LYS A 49 13.27 -10.82 3.79
N LEU A 50 12.82 -10.29 2.64
CA LEU A 50 13.28 -9.01 2.14
C LEU A 50 12.75 -7.92 3.06
N SER A 51 13.64 -7.06 3.55
CA SER A 51 13.22 -5.94 4.38
C SER A 51 12.79 -4.75 3.52
N VAL A 52 11.55 -4.29 3.73
CA VAL A 52 10.91 -3.26 2.91
C VAL A 52 10.45 -2.11 3.80
N ALA A 53 10.97 -0.92 3.51
CA ALA A 53 10.59 0.33 4.15
C ALA A 53 9.39 0.98 3.44
N ILE A 54 8.35 1.33 4.18
CA ILE A 54 7.21 2.12 3.68
C ILE A 54 7.15 3.45 4.45
N TRP A 55 7.35 4.54 3.72
CA TRP A 55 7.26 5.91 4.25
C TRP A 55 5.94 6.54 3.81
N GLY A 56 5.06 6.78 4.77
CA GLY A 56 3.69 7.21 4.55
C GLY A 56 2.73 6.03 4.49
N LEU A 57 1.72 6.07 5.36
CA LEU A 57 0.63 5.10 5.45
C LEU A 57 -0.72 5.75 5.15
N THR A 58 -0.84 7.06 5.24
CA THR A 58 -2.08 7.81 5.06
C THR A 58 -2.37 8.05 3.58
N TYR A 59 -3.64 8.07 3.20
CA TYR A 59 -4.01 8.20 1.78
C TYR A 59 -3.80 9.62 1.22
N LYS A 60 -3.67 10.60 2.11
CA LYS A 60 -3.39 12.02 1.85
C LYS A 60 -2.65 12.62 3.05
N PRO A 61 -1.87 13.71 2.85
CA PRO A 61 -1.32 14.50 3.96
C PRO A 61 -2.43 15.00 4.91
N GLU A 62 -2.07 15.30 6.16
CA GLU A 62 -2.95 15.95 7.17
C GLU A 62 -4.13 15.10 7.69
N THR A 63 -4.11 13.78 7.51
CA THR A 63 -5.13 12.88 8.10
C THR A 63 -4.50 11.63 8.70
N SER A 64 -5.07 11.12 9.79
CA SER A 64 -4.67 9.83 10.38
C SER A 64 -5.42 8.63 9.81
N THR A 65 -6.30 8.85 8.82
CA THR A 65 -7.19 7.80 8.33
C THR A 65 -6.47 6.84 7.39
N LEU A 66 -6.36 5.59 7.83
CA LEU A 66 -5.80 4.47 7.06
C LEU A 66 -6.82 3.79 6.12
N ARG A 67 -8.08 4.20 6.16
CA ARG A 67 -9.16 3.58 5.38
C ARG A 67 -8.95 3.78 3.88
N ARG A 68 -8.84 2.68 3.13
CA ARG A 68 -8.55 2.63 1.67
C ARG A 68 -7.20 3.24 1.30
N SER A 69 -6.23 3.22 2.23
CA SER A 69 -4.88 3.60 1.90
C SER A 69 -4.22 2.53 1.02
N LEU A 70 -3.65 2.97 -0.10
CA LEU A 70 -2.86 2.10 -0.97
C LEU A 70 -1.60 1.57 -0.28
N ALA A 71 -1.00 2.36 0.61
CA ALA A 71 0.17 1.93 1.39
C ALA A 71 -0.21 0.80 2.35
N VAL A 72 -1.40 0.85 2.94
CA VAL A 72 -1.93 -0.22 3.80
C VAL A 72 -2.21 -1.48 2.98
N GLU A 73 -2.85 -1.35 1.82
CA GLU A 73 -3.08 -2.48 0.90
C GLU A 73 -1.75 -3.11 0.43
N LEU A 74 -0.73 -2.29 0.17
CA LEU A 74 0.61 -2.75 -0.19
C LEU A 74 1.30 -3.47 0.97
N CYS A 75 1.20 -2.96 2.20
CA CYS A 75 1.75 -3.61 3.38
C CYS A 75 1.09 -4.98 3.63
N ASP A 76 -0.24 -5.05 3.54
CA ASP A 76 -0.98 -6.32 3.67
C ASP A 76 -0.47 -7.36 2.67
N TRP A 77 -0.25 -6.95 1.42
CA TRP A 77 0.30 -7.83 0.40
C TRP A 77 1.76 -8.23 0.68
N LEU A 78 2.64 -7.29 1.03
CA LEU A 78 4.04 -7.59 1.37
C LEU A 78 4.18 -8.58 2.54
N ILE A 79 3.33 -8.45 3.57
CA ILE A 79 3.25 -9.42 4.67
C ILE A 79 2.90 -10.82 4.13
N CYS A 80 1.93 -10.92 3.21
CA CYS A 80 1.54 -12.20 2.62
C CYS A 80 2.67 -12.83 1.79
N GLU A 81 3.49 -12.03 1.12
CA GLU A 81 4.69 -12.48 0.39
C GLU A 81 5.87 -12.84 1.32
N GLY A 82 5.71 -12.64 2.63
CA GLY A 82 6.71 -12.97 3.65
C GLY A 82 7.83 -11.95 3.78
N ALA A 83 7.63 -10.71 3.33
CA ALA A 83 8.59 -9.62 3.52
C ALA A 83 8.61 -9.13 4.97
N ASN A 84 9.76 -8.62 5.42
CA ASN A 84 9.89 -7.91 6.69
C ASN A 84 9.51 -6.46 6.45
N VAL A 85 8.29 -6.07 6.82
CA VAL A 85 7.79 -4.72 6.52
C VAL A 85 8.06 -3.79 7.70
N HIS A 86 8.65 -2.63 7.39
CA HIS A 86 8.95 -1.57 8.34
C HIS A 86 8.24 -0.30 7.89
N VAL A 87 7.49 0.35 8.78
CA VAL A 87 6.62 1.48 8.43
C VAL A 87 6.92 2.73 9.24
N TYR A 88 6.77 3.89 8.62
CA TYR A 88 6.78 5.19 9.27
C TYR A 88 5.73 6.10 8.66
N ASP A 89 4.90 6.73 9.49
CA ASP A 89 4.04 7.85 9.10
C ASP A 89 3.83 8.76 10.33
N PRO A 90 4.16 10.07 10.25
CA PRO A 90 4.06 10.97 11.39
C PRO A 90 2.63 11.22 11.87
N ALA A 91 1.62 11.03 11.01
CA ALA A 91 0.21 11.22 11.34
C ALA A 91 -0.44 9.96 11.96
N VAL A 92 0.27 8.83 11.98
CA VAL A 92 -0.27 7.53 12.41
C VAL A 92 0.39 7.06 13.70
N LYS A 93 -0.38 7.11 14.79
CA LYS A 93 0.05 6.65 16.12
C LYS A 93 -0.28 5.18 16.40
N LYS A 94 -1.30 4.64 15.73
CA LYS A 94 -1.79 3.28 15.94
C LYS A 94 -1.92 2.57 14.61
N LEU A 95 -1.29 1.40 14.50
CA LEU A 95 -1.40 0.53 13.33
C LEU A 95 -2.68 -0.31 13.36
N PRO A 96 -3.14 -0.83 12.20
CA PRO A 96 -4.18 -1.84 12.15
C PRO A 96 -3.81 -3.06 12.99
N SER A 97 -4.71 -3.51 13.88
CA SER A 97 -4.47 -4.67 14.77
C SER A 97 -4.16 -5.97 14.02
N ARG A 98 -4.57 -6.10 12.76
CA ARG A 98 -4.22 -7.26 11.93
C ARG A 98 -2.72 -7.38 11.63
N TRP A 99 -1.95 -6.31 11.85
CA TRP A 99 -0.50 -6.24 11.69
C TRP A 99 0.27 -6.48 13.00
N ASP A 100 -0.43 -6.73 14.11
CA ASP A 100 0.22 -7.03 15.38
C ASP A 100 1.23 -8.16 15.18
N GLU A 101 2.47 -7.94 15.64
CA GLU A 101 3.63 -8.85 15.50
C GLU A 101 4.13 -9.11 14.07
N LYS A 102 3.55 -8.46 13.04
CA LYS A 102 3.92 -8.67 11.63
C LYS A 102 4.69 -7.51 11.00
N ILE A 103 4.62 -6.32 11.60
CA ILE A 103 5.24 -5.09 11.09
C ILE A 103 5.88 -4.32 12.23
N ASP A 104 7.06 -3.78 11.98
CA ASP A 104 7.70 -2.83 12.89
C ASP A 104 7.34 -1.39 12.48
N ARG A 105 6.79 -0.63 13.44
CA ARG A 105 6.62 0.83 13.30
C ARG A 105 7.84 1.53 13.85
N PHE A 106 8.32 2.53 13.13
CA PHE A 106 9.38 3.43 13.60
C PHE A 106 8.83 4.84 13.78
N ASP A 107 9.50 5.63 14.62
CA ASP A 107 9.16 7.05 14.84
C ASP A 107 9.99 7.99 13.95
N ASN A 108 10.96 7.46 13.22
CA ASN A 108 11.78 8.19 12.26
C ASN A 108 12.01 7.36 10.99
N ALA A 109 11.85 8.02 9.84
CA ALA A 109 12.12 7.45 8.52
C ALA A 109 13.55 6.89 8.38
N LEU A 110 14.55 7.52 9.00
CA LEU A 110 15.95 7.10 8.92
C LEU A 110 16.21 5.77 9.65
N GLU A 111 15.56 5.54 10.78
CA GLU A 111 15.72 4.29 11.56
C GLU A 111 15.24 3.07 10.77
N VAL A 112 14.20 3.26 9.94
CA VAL A 112 13.72 2.25 9.00
C VAL A 112 14.85 1.78 8.08
N LEU A 113 15.73 2.68 7.62
CA LEU A 113 16.81 2.35 6.70
C LEU A 113 18.01 1.70 7.40
N ASP A 114 18.32 2.08 8.63
CA ASP A 114 19.49 1.54 9.33
C ASP A 114 19.29 0.08 9.80
N LYS A 115 18.06 -0.34 10.09
CA LYS A 115 17.73 -1.77 10.25
C LYS A 115 17.74 -2.56 8.94
N ASN A 116 17.48 -1.89 7.81
CA ASN A 116 17.62 -2.53 6.49
C ASN A 116 19.10 -2.75 6.11
N LYS A 117 20.02 -1.92 6.59
CA LYS A 117 21.46 -2.05 6.32
C LYS A 117 22.14 -3.16 7.10
N SER A 118 21.60 -3.59 8.24
CA SER A 118 22.24 -4.60 9.10
C SER A 118 22.14 -6.04 8.54
N PHE A 119 21.44 -6.25 7.41
CA PHE A 119 21.27 -7.56 6.79
C PHE A 119 21.86 -7.66 5.36
N GLY A 120 22.59 -6.64 4.89
CA GLY A 120 23.16 -6.60 3.54
C GLY A 120 24.60 -6.14 3.56
N TYR A 121 25.54 -7.08 3.64
CA TYR A 121 26.89 -6.86 3.15
C TYR A 121 26.78 -6.51 1.65
N TRP A 122 26.96 -5.25 1.32
CA TRP A 122 27.38 -4.85 -0.02
C TRP A 122 28.87 -5.11 -0.11
N ASN A 123 29.24 -6.31 -0.55
CA ASN A 123 30.50 -6.60 -1.23
C ASN A 123 30.15 -7.07 -2.65
#